data_AF-A0ABD0XLP2-F1
#
_entry.id   AF-A0ABD0XLP2-F1
#
_cell.length_a   1.000
_cell.length_b   1.000
_cell.length_c   1.000
_cell.angle_alpha   90.00
_cell.angle_beta   90.00
_cell.angle_gamma   90.00
#
_symmetry.space_group_name_H-M   'P 1'
#
loop_
_entity.id
_entity.type
_entity.pdbx_description
1 polymer ?
#
loop_
_entity_poly.entity_id
_entity_poly.type
_entity_poly.pdbx_seq_one_letter_code
_entity_poly.pdbx_strand_id
1 'polypeptide(L)'
;MKSHRSSQGQACSQVELVDFCQNLNEYFTEYLNTNLEGDYKEWSEFSLAIVRILDFWGDVEQDVCRVKEFPDWKDVLSLRLVVTFIELNHQYSELPFIGTQDDFLEKWVYVLSRLAFAQLLSERLQDCWLENVQLKLNLTTSLKVNAYVFDSAPWQISATGVMGVLAGTQIAIQALKDTQDCLFARAVPALKLQSRAVFSGLSMRIALLTLACLIYPLVLVSFKQMTEWIQNYSQTLRGRTEALKHQRHLAEDLLHQMLPKTVAKQLRQQRHVEAESYEEVRLIRADGPVP
;
A
#
# COMPACT_ATOMS: atom_id res chain seq x y z
N MET A 1 12.38 10.74 29.44
CA MET A 1 11.30 10.71 28.43
C MET A 1 11.79 11.37 27.16
N LYS A 2 12.34 10.60 26.20
CA LYS A 2 12.76 11.12 24.89
C LYS A 2 11.73 10.68 23.85
N SER A 3 11.07 11.66 23.22
CA SER A 3 10.07 11.44 22.18
C SER A 3 10.77 11.10 20.87
N HIS A 4 10.57 9.89 20.35
CA HIS A 4 11.08 9.44 19.05
C HIS A 4 10.15 9.97 17.94
N ARG A 5 10.75 10.57 16.89
CA ARG A 5 10.08 11.09 15.69
C ARG A 5 10.45 10.25 14.47
N SER A 6 9.54 10.11 13.51
CA SER A 6 9.81 9.42 12.23
C SER A 6 10.64 10.29 11.26
N SER A 7 11.06 9.71 10.13
CA SER A 7 11.86 10.35 9.07
C SER A 7 11.21 11.59 8.40
N GLN A 8 9.95 11.91 8.73
CA GLN A 8 9.24 13.11 8.31
C GLN A 8 8.94 14.09 9.46
N GLY A 9 9.47 13.85 10.67
CA GLY A 9 9.40 14.79 11.79
C GLY A 9 8.05 14.87 12.51
N GLN A 10 7.08 14.01 12.20
CA GLN A 10 5.83 13.91 12.95
C GLN A 10 6.01 13.10 14.25
N ALA A 11 5.36 13.57 15.32
CA ALA A 11 5.29 12.87 16.60
C ALA A 11 4.27 11.73 16.52
N CYS A 12 4.62 10.54 17.03
CA CYS A 12 3.74 9.37 17.08
C CYS A 12 2.66 9.54 18.16
N SER A 13 1.74 10.48 17.97
CA SER A 13 0.63 10.76 18.91
C SER A 13 -0.75 10.38 18.38
N GLN A 14 -0.82 9.69 17.23
CA GLN A 14 -2.07 9.09 16.74
C GLN A 14 -2.14 7.64 17.19
N VAL A 15 -3.20 7.31 17.94
CA VAL A 15 -3.43 6.03 18.62
C VAL A 15 -3.32 4.82 17.68
N GLU A 16 -3.68 4.97 16.40
CA GLU A 16 -3.58 3.90 15.39
C GLU A 16 -2.15 3.61 14.91
N LEU A 17 -1.21 4.54 15.06
CA LEU A 17 0.20 4.34 14.68
C LEU A 17 1.06 3.79 15.82
N VAL A 18 0.56 3.81 17.05
CA VAL A 18 1.31 3.35 18.23
C VAL A 18 1.53 1.84 18.17
N ASP A 19 0.49 1.07 17.85
CA ASP A 19 0.59 -0.39 17.69
C ASP A 19 1.50 -0.76 16.52
N PHE A 20 1.44 0.00 15.42
CA PHE A 20 2.32 -0.23 14.28
C PHE A 20 3.78 0.06 14.62
N CYS A 21 4.06 1.18 15.31
CA CYS A 21 5.41 1.53 15.73
C CYS A 21 5.93 0.61 16.84
N GLN A 22 5.08 0.12 17.74
CA GLN A 22 5.45 -0.89 18.73
C GLN A 22 5.78 -2.21 18.07
N ASN A 23 4.93 -2.69 17.14
CA ASN A 23 5.23 -3.89 16.36
C ASN A 23 6.51 -3.74 15.57
N LEU A 24 6.71 -2.62 14.88
CA LEU A 24 7.96 -2.37 14.15
C LEU A 24 9.17 -2.35 15.07
N ASN A 25 9.04 -1.71 16.24
CA ASN A 25 10.11 -1.66 17.22
C ASN A 25 10.37 -3.04 17.84
N GLU A 26 9.36 -3.85 18.09
CA GLU A 26 9.49 -5.24 18.55
C GLU A 26 10.14 -6.11 17.48
N TYR A 27 9.71 -6.03 16.22
CA TYR A 27 10.37 -6.70 15.10
C TYR A 27 11.82 -6.26 14.96
N PHE A 28 12.11 -4.96 15.05
CA PHE A 28 13.50 -4.46 15.02
C PHE A 28 14.31 -4.90 16.23
N THR A 29 13.72 -4.96 17.42
CA THR A 29 14.40 -5.34 18.67
C THR A 29 14.65 -6.84 18.73
N GLU A 30 13.69 -7.66 18.30
CA GLU A 30 13.81 -9.11 18.14
C GLU A 30 14.85 -9.43 17.05
N TYR A 31 14.83 -8.68 15.93
CA TYR A 31 15.84 -8.79 14.88
C TYR A 31 17.24 -8.41 15.37
N LEU A 32 17.38 -7.38 16.21
CA LEU A 32 18.67 -6.97 16.78
C LEU A 32 19.16 -7.91 17.92
N ASN A 33 18.25 -8.52 18.68
CA ASN A 33 18.57 -9.42 19.80
C ASN A 33 18.81 -10.88 19.40
N THR A 34 18.57 -11.27 18.14
CA THR A 34 19.01 -12.59 17.64
C THR A 34 20.54 -12.61 17.50
N ASN A 35 21.17 -12.87 18.64
CA ASN A 35 22.57 -13.17 18.75
C ASN A 35 22.73 -14.68 18.97
N LEU A 36 23.70 -15.23 18.24
CA LEU A 36 24.46 -16.43 18.56
C LEU A 36 23.80 -17.80 18.33
N GLU A 37 24.01 -18.34 17.13
CA GLU A 37 24.49 -19.73 17.02
C GLU A 37 25.50 -19.91 15.86
N GLY A 38 26.27 -18.85 15.55
CA GLY A 38 27.27 -18.87 14.48
C GLY A 38 28.49 -18.02 14.83
N ASP A 39 29.66 -18.51 14.42
CA ASP A 39 31.03 -18.18 14.78
C ASP A 39 31.53 -16.76 14.41
N TYR A 40 30.79 -15.71 14.78
CA TYR A 40 31.09 -14.31 14.40
C TYR A 40 31.22 -13.38 15.60
N LYS A 41 31.93 -13.81 16.64
CA LYS A 41 32.08 -13.06 17.90
C LYS A 41 33.01 -11.84 17.83
N GLU A 42 33.74 -11.65 16.73
CA GLU A 42 34.79 -10.62 16.61
C GLU A 42 34.39 -9.41 15.75
N TRP A 43 33.23 -9.42 15.10
CA TRP A 43 32.88 -8.36 14.15
C TRP A 43 32.26 -7.16 14.86
N SER A 44 32.73 -5.96 14.53
CA SER A 44 32.13 -4.70 15.00
C SER A 44 30.63 -4.66 14.67
N GLU A 45 29.84 -3.96 15.49
CA GLU A 45 28.40 -3.77 15.26
C GLU A 45 28.10 -3.21 13.85
N PHE A 46 29.03 -2.40 13.30
CA PHE A 46 28.94 -1.88 11.94
C PHE A 46 29.12 -2.94 10.85
N SER A 47 30.09 -3.84 11.00
CA SER A 47 30.29 -4.96 10.07
C SER A 47 29.07 -5.90 10.06
N LEU A 48 28.44 -6.11 11.23
CA LEU A 48 27.26 -6.95 11.33
C LEU A 48 26.02 -6.29 10.69
N ALA A 49 25.87 -4.97 10.84
CA ALA A 49 24.84 -4.21 10.15
C ALA A 49 25.03 -4.24 8.62
N ILE A 50 26.27 -4.13 8.14
CA ILE A 50 26.60 -4.23 6.71
C ILE A 50 26.23 -5.62 6.17
N VAL A 51 26.58 -6.70 6.87
CA VAL A 51 26.26 -8.08 6.49
C VAL A 51 24.75 -8.28 6.42
N ARG A 52 23.99 -7.80 7.41
CA ARG A 52 22.53 -7.93 7.40
C ARG A 52 21.85 -7.09 6.30
N ILE A 53 22.43 -5.95 5.93
CA ILE A 53 21.97 -5.16 4.78
C ILE A 53 22.30 -5.91 3.47
N LEU A 54 23.45 -6.57 3.37
CA LEU A 54 23.82 -7.40 2.23
C LEU A 54 22.93 -8.65 2.11
N ASP A 55 22.59 -9.30 3.23
CA ASP A 55 21.62 -10.41 3.27
C ASP A 55 20.22 -9.94 2.85
N PHE A 56 19.80 -8.74 3.25
CA PHE A 56 18.54 -8.14 2.80
C PHE A 56 18.54 -7.86 1.29
N TRP A 57 19.69 -7.55 0.71
CA TRP A 57 19.80 -7.42 -0.74
C TRP A 57 19.52 -8.78 -1.40
N GLY A 58 19.72 -9.91 -0.74
CA GLY A 58 19.28 -11.23 -1.20
C GLY A 58 20.26 -11.91 -2.16
N ASP A 59 19.95 -13.16 -2.50
CA ASP A 59 20.81 -14.02 -3.32
C ASP A 59 20.67 -13.73 -4.82
N VAL A 60 21.74 -13.93 -5.59
CA VAL A 60 21.77 -13.71 -7.05
C VAL A 60 20.68 -14.55 -7.74
N GLU A 61 20.45 -15.76 -7.25
CA GLU A 61 19.43 -16.71 -7.69
C GLU A 61 18.02 -16.13 -7.53
N GLN A 62 17.75 -15.50 -6.38
CA GLN A 62 16.46 -14.86 -6.12
C GLN A 62 16.26 -13.65 -7.02
N ASP A 63 17.32 -12.88 -7.28
CA ASP A 63 17.24 -11.74 -8.20
C ASP A 63 17.02 -12.19 -9.65
N VAL A 64 17.61 -13.31 -10.09
CA VAL A 64 17.32 -13.91 -11.40
C VAL A 64 15.85 -14.34 -11.51
N CYS A 65 15.29 -14.95 -10.46
CA CYS A 65 13.86 -15.26 -10.40
C CYS A 65 13.00 -13.99 -10.44
N ARG A 66 13.37 -12.94 -9.70
CA ARG A 66 12.66 -11.66 -9.71
C ARG A 66 12.71 -10.95 -11.05
N VAL A 67 13.81 -11.06 -11.80
CA VAL A 67 13.91 -10.49 -13.17
C VAL A 67 12.89 -11.13 -14.11
N LYS A 68 12.57 -12.42 -13.93
CA LYS A 68 11.54 -13.09 -14.72
C LYS A 68 10.13 -12.54 -14.45
N GLU A 69 9.86 -12.11 -13.22
CA GLU A 69 8.57 -11.56 -12.81
C GLU A 69 8.47 -10.05 -13.05
N PHE A 70 9.58 -9.34 -12.84
CA PHE A 70 9.70 -7.89 -12.94
C PHE A 70 10.90 -7.54 -13.83
N PRO A 71 10.67 -7.22 -15.12
CA PRO A 71 11.77 -6.94 -16.06
C PRO A 71 12.60 -5.71 -15.66
N ASP A 72 12.02 -4.81 -14.85
CA ASP A 72 12.70 -3.62 -14.33
C ASP A 72 13.80 -3.96 -13.31
N TRP A 73 13.77 -5.17 -12.73
CA TRP A 73 14.79 -5.63 -11.77
C TRP A 73 16.13 -5.96 -12.42
N LYS A 74 16.18 -6.01 -13.76
CA LYS A 74 17.39 -6.39 -14.51
C LYS A 74 18.59 -5.50 -14.20
N ASP A 75 18.36 -4.21 -13.97
CA ASP A 75 19.46 -3.28 -13.67
C ASP A 75 19.96 -3.40 -12.22
N VAL A 76 19.08 -3.81 -11.30
CA VAL A 76 19.45 -4.10 -9.90
C VAL A 76 20.33 -5.36 -9.86
N LEU A 77 19.93 -6.41 -10.58
CA LEU A 77 20.73 -7.63 -10.76
C LEU A 77 22.10 -7.30 -11.39
N SER A 78 22.11 -6.50 -12.47
CA SER A 78 23.35 -6.05 -13.12
C SER A 78 24.28 -5.31 -12.16
N LEU A 79 23.75 -4.37 -11.37
CA LEU A 79 24.55 -3.61 -10.41
C LEU A 79 25.17 -4.50 -9.34
N ARG A 80 24.39 -5.45 -8.79
CA ARG A 80 24.90 -6.43 -7.81
C ARG A 80 26.02 -7.27 -8.41
N LEU A 81 25.79 -7.86 -9.58
CA LEU A 81 26.78 -8.72 -10.24
C LEU A 81 28.09 -7.98 -10.52
N VAL A 82 28.03 -6.72 -10.94
CA VAL A 82 29.22 -5.88 -11.15
C VAL A 82 29.96 -5.65 -9.83
N VAL A 83 29.25 -5.33 -8.73
CA VAL A 83 29.87 -5.13 -7.41
C VAL A 83 30.52 -6.41 -6.89
N THR A 84 29.81 -7.54 -6.96
CA THR A 84 30.34 -8.85 -6.56
C THR A 84 31.57 -9.21 -7.40
N PHE A 85 31.55 -8.91 -8.70
CA PHE A 85 32.71 -9.17 -9.56
C PHE A 85 33.90 -8.26 -9.25
N ILE A 86 33.67 -6.99 -8.91
CA ILE A 86 34.72 -6.07 -8.41
C ILE A 86 35.33 -6.61 -7.12
N GLU A 87 34.50 -7.07 -6.19
CA GLU A 87 34.94 -7.65 -4.92
C GLU A 87 35.82 -8.89 -5.15
N LEU A 88 35.38 -9.82 -6.00
CA LEU A 88 36.17 -11.01 -6.36
C LEU A 88 37.50 -10.62 -7.00
N ASN A 89 37.52 -9.61 -7.88
CA ASN A 89 38.78 -9.12 -8.47
C ASN A 89 39.70 -8.50 -7.42
N HIS A 90 39.15 -7.79 -6.42
CA HIS A 90 39.92 -7.27 -5.30
C HIS A 90 40.51 -8.39 -4.43
N GLN A 91 39.71 -9.39 -4.05
CA GLN A 91 40.17 -10.56 -3.27
C GLN A 91 41.29 -11.31 -4.00
N TYR A 92 41.13 -11.51 -5.31
CA TYR A 92 42.15 -12.16 -6.14
C TYR A 92 43.42 -11.30 -6.33
N SER A 93 43.27 -9.97 -6.39
CA SER A 93 44.41 -9.02 -6.48
C SER A 93 45.26 -9.04 -5.20
N GLU A 94 44.62 -9.11 -4.04
CA GLU A 94 45.29 -9.10 -2.73
C GLU A 94 45.90 -10.46 -2.37
N LEU A 95 45.20 -11.56 -2.66
CA LEU A 95 45.66 -12.92 -2.40
C LEU A 95 45.47 -13.83 -3.63
N PRO A 96 46.44 -13.87 -4.56
CA PRO A 96 46.34 -14.69 -5.77
C PRO A 96 46.19 -16.20 -5.51
N PHE A 97 46.68 -16.69 -4.37
CA PHE A 97 46.59 -18.10 -3.98
C PHE A 97 45.13 -18.55 -3.74
N ILE A 98 44.22 -17.64 -3.39
CA ILE A 98 42.79 -17.92 -3.22
C ILE A 98 42.17 -18.46 -4.52
N GLY A 99 42.70 -18.07 -5.69
CA GLY A 99 42.24 -18.58 -6.98
C GLY A 99 42.44 -20.08 -7.21
N THR A 100 43.20 -20.75 -6.34
CA THR A 100 43.41 -22.21 -6.38
C THR A 100 42.41 -22.98 -5.52
N GLN A 101 41.61 -22.30 -4.70
CA GLN A 101 40.56 -22.91 -3.90
C GLN A 101 39.33 -23.19 -4.77
N ASP A 102 38.84 -24.43 -4.74
CA ASP A 102 37.69 -24.87 -5.53
C ASP A 102 36.44 -24.00 -5.27
N ASP A 103 36.18 -23.63 -4.01
CA ASP A 103 35.05 -22.76 -3.64
C ASP A 103 35.12 -21.37 -4.27
N PHE A 104 36.32 -20.80 -4.42
CA PHE A 104 36.50 -19.48 -5.02
C PHE A 104 36.40 -19.56 -6.54
N LEU A 105 36.98 -20.60 -7.15
CA LEU A 105 36.88 -20.85 -8.59
C LEU A 105 35.41 -21.04 -9.02
N GLU A 106 34.64 -21.80 -8.25
CA GLU A 106 33.20 -21.99 -8.47
C GLU A 106 32.45 -20.66 -8.41
N LYS A 107 32.67 -19.86 -7.35
CA LYS A 107 32.07 -18.51 -7.23
C LYS A 107 32.47 -17.58 -8.37
N TRP A 108 33.72 -17.61 -8.80
CA TRP A 108 34.21 -16.79 -9.91
C TRP A 108 33.51 -17.14 -11.23
N VAL A 109 33.51 -18.41 -11.60
CA VAL A 109 32.87 -18.89 -12.82
C VAL A 109 31.37 -18.63 -12.77
N TYR A 110 30.74 -18.84 -11.62
CA TYR A 110 29.34 -18.55 -11.39
C TYR A 110 29.03 -17.07 -11.67
N VAL A 111 29.71 -16.14 -11.00
CA VAL A 111 29.47 -14.69 -11.17
C VAL A 111 29.77 -14.25 -12.60
N LEU A 112 30.84 -14.75 -13.22
CA LEU A 112 31.21 -14.44 -14.59
C LEU A 112 30.13 -14.89 -15.59
N SER A 113 29.57 -16.09 -15.39
CA SER A 113 28.48 -16.61 -16.24
C SER A 113 27.18 -15.81 -16.07
N ARG A 114 26.85 -15.40 -14.85
CA ARG A 114 25.68 -14.57 -14.55
C ARG A 114 25.84 -13.16 -15.09
N LEU A 115 27.04 -12.60 -15.06
CA LEU A 115 27.33 -11.30 -15.63
C LEU A 115 27.18 -11.30 -17.16
N ALA A 116 27.63 -12.37 -17.83
CA ALA A 116 27.39 -12.56 -19.26
C ALA A 116 25.88 -12.60 -19.59
N PHE A 117 25.10 -13.28 -18.75
CA PHE A 117 23.64 -13.32 -18.88
C PHE A 117 22.99 -11.94 -18.60
N ALA A 118 23.45 -11.22 -17.58
CA ALA A 118 22.93 -9.90 -17.25
C ALA A 118 23.20 -8.87 -18.35
N GLN A 119 24.33 -8.98 -19.06
CA GLN A 119 24.63 -8.14 -20.23
C GLN A 119 23.63 -8.35 -21.37
N LEU A 120 23.20 -9.58 -21.61
CA LEU A 120 22.17 -9.88 -22.62
C LEU A 120 20.78 -9.33 -22.22
N LEU A 121 20.51 -9.21 -20.92
CA LEU A 121 19.23 -8.73 -20.41
C LEU A 121 19.15 -7.21 -20.30
N SER A 122 20.22 -6.57 -19.83
CA SER A 122 20.27 -5.13 -19.57
C SER A 122 21.10 -4.41 -20.63
N GLU A 123 20.40 -3.70 -21.52
CA GLU A 123 21.02 -2.79 -22.50
C GLU A 123 21.91 -1.75 -21.82
N ARG A 124 21.53 -1.26 -20.64
CA ARG A 124 22.30 -0.26 -19.87
C ARG A 124 23.63 -0.82 -19.39
N LEU A 125 23.63 -2.07 -18.91
CA LEU A 125 24.87 -2.74 -18.54
C LEU A 125 25.73 -2.96 -19.79
N GLN A 126 25.15 -3.42 -20.90
CA GLN A 126 25.87 -3.65 -22.14
C GLN A 126 26.55 -2.37 -22.66
N ASP A 127 25.83 -1.26 -22.70
CA ASP A 127 26.37 0.04 -23.14
C ASP A 127 27.52 0.51 -22.24
N CYS A 128 27.31 0.51 -20.93
CA CYS A 128 28.34 0.93 -19.97
C CYS A 128 29.56 0.00 -19.98
N TRP A 129 29.37 -1.29 -20.19
CA TRP A 129 30.45 -2.28 -20.31
C TRP A 129 31.25 -2.08 -21.60
N LEU A 130 30.57 -1.86 -22.73
CA LEU A 130 31.22 -1.58 -24.00
C LEU A 130 32.09 -0.32 -23.92
N GLU A 131 31.56 0.76 -23.33
CA GLU A 131 32.27 2.03 -23.15
C GLU A 131 33.53 1.89 -22.27
N ASN A 132 33.40 1.24 -21.09
CA ASN A 132 34.44 1.29 -20.06
C ASN A 132 35.35 0.07 -20.01
N VAL A 133 34.86 -1.11 -20.40
CA VAL A 133 35.64 -2.34 -20.40
C VAL A 133 36.19 -2.61 -21.78
N GLN A 134 35.35 -2.69 -22.82
CA GLN A 134 35.84 -3.11 -24.13
C GLN A 134 36.59 -2.00 -24.88
N LEU A 135 36.01 -0.80 -25.00
CA LEU A 135 36.65 0.31 -25.72
C LEU A 135 37.88 0.84 -24.98
N LYS A 136 37.73 1.14 -23.69
CA LYS A 136 38.83 1.69 -22.87
C LYS A 136 39.99 0.70 -22.73
N LEU A 137 39.74 -0.58 -22.44
CA LEU A 137 40.83 -1.56 -22.29
C LEU A 137 41.46 -1.91 -23.64
N ASN A 138 40.70 -2.06 -24.73
CA ASN A 138 41.29 -2.30 -26.06
C ASN A 138 42.25 -1.17 -26.47
N LEU A 139 41.89 0.09 -26.17
CA LEU A 139 42.76 1.25 -26.39
C LEU A 139 44.02 1.22 -25.52
N THR A 140 43.90 0.75 -24.27
CA THR A 140 45.01 0.79 -23.30
C THR A 140 45.95 -0.42 -23.41
N THR A 141 45.45 -1.57 -23.87
CA THR A 141 46.19 -2.86 -23.85
C THR A 141 46.36 -3.54 -25.22
N SER A 142 45.91 -2.93 -26.32
CA SER A 142 46.02 -3.52 -27.68
C SER A 142 45.36 -4.91 -27.82
N LEU A 143 44.45 -5.27 -26.92
CA LEU A 143 43.71 -6.53 -27.00
C LEU A 143 42.66 -6.41 -28.14
N LYS A 144 42.64 -7.38 -29.05
CA LYS A 144 41.60 -7.49 -30.09
C LYS A 144 40.41 -8.25 -29.52
N VAL A 145 39.62 -7.61 -28.66
CA VAL A 145 38.36 -8.18 -28.16
C VAL A 145 37.24 -7.82 -29.13
N ASN A 146 36.49 -8.82 -29.62
CA ASN A 146 35.35 -8.61 -30.50
C ASN A 146 34.23 -7.84 -29.77
N ALA A 147 33.77 -6.73 -30.35
CA ALA A 147 32.97 -5.70 -29.67
C ALA A 147 31.50 -6.06 -29.34
N TYR A 148 31.00 -7.22 -29.77
CA TYR A 148 29.56 -7.54 -29.71
C TYR A 148 29.23 -8.83 -28.95
N VAL A 149 30.24 -9.52 -28.42
CA VAL A 149 30.06 -10.77 -27.66
C VAL A 149 30.81 -10.65 -26.35
N PHE A 150 30.18 -11.07 -25.25
CA PHE A 150 30.89 -11.18 -23.98
C PHE A 150 32.00 -12.21 -24.09
N ASP A 151 33.24 -11.73 -24.16
CA ASP A 151 34.41 -12.58 -24.10
C ASP A 151 34.82 -12.78 -22.64
N SER A 152 34.58 -13.99 -22.14
CA SER A 152 34.99 -14.39 -20.79
C SER A 152 36.48 -14.73 -20.70
N ALA A 153 37.15 -15.00 -21.82
CA ALA A 153 38.54 -15.43 -21.87
C ALA A 153 39.54 -14.51 -21.14
N PRO A 154 39.50 -13.16 -21.29
CA PRO A 154 40.43 -12.29 -20.59
C PRO A 154 40.23 -12.25 -19.07
N TRP A 155 39.11 -12.77 -18.57
CA TRP A 155 38.73 -12.83 -17.16
C TRP A 155 38.83 -14.23 -16.55
N GLN A 156 39.27 -15.24 -17.31
CA GLN A 156 39.40 -16.59 -16.78
C GLN A 156 40.56 -16.67 -15.79
N ILE A 157 40.31 -17.33 -14.66
CA ILE A 157 41.34 -17.76 -13.72
C ILE A 157 41.50 -19.27 -13.84
N SER A 158 42.73 -19.76 -13.78
CA SER A 158 43.04 -21.19 -13.89
C SER A 158 43.97 -21.61 -12.76
N ALA A 159 43.66 -22.75 -12.13
CA ALA A 159 44.53 -23.40 -11.16
C ALA A 159 45.85 -23.92 -11.79
N THR A 160 45.91 -24.07 -13.12
CA THR A 160 47.03 -24.70 -13.85
C THR A 160 47.83 -23.72 -14.72
N GLY A 161 47.63 -22.41 -14.56
CA GLY A 161 48.56 -21.39 -15.06
C GLY A 161 48.15 -20.61 -16.31
N VAL A 162 46.95 -20.82 -16.86
CA VAL A 162 46.40 -19.88 -17.87
C VAL A 162 45.73 -18.73 -17.12
N MET A 163 46.48 -17.65 -16.95
CA MET A 163 45.99 -16.43 -16.30
C MET A 163 45.29 -15.53 -17.34
N GLY A 164 44.02 -15.23 -17.12
CA GLY A 164 43.34 -14.15 -17.83
C GLY A 164 44.06 -12.84 -17.59
N VAL A 165 44.37 -12.11 -18.66
CA VAL A 165 45.18 -10.88 -18.62
C VAL A 165 44.56 -9.79 -17.75
N LEU A 166 43.24 -9.84 -17.52
CA LEU A 166 42.50 -8.84 -16.75
C LEU A 166 42.19 -9.26 -15.31
N ALA A 167 42.26 -10.55 -14.97
CA ALA A 167 41.85 -11.03 -13.65
C ALA A 167 42.76 -10.47 -12.53
N GLY A 168 42.19 -9.68 -11.61
CA GLY A 168 42.92 -9.08 -10.48
C GLY A 168 43.83 -7.89 -10.83
N THR A 169 43.87 -7.46 -12.09
CA THR A 169 44.70 -6.33 -12.52
C THR A 169 44.06 -5.00 -12.12
N GLN A 170 44.85 -4.03 -11.63
CA GLN A 170 44.30 -2.72 -11.22
C GLN A 170 43.60 -1.96 -12.35
N ILE A 171 44.10 -2.06 -13.58
CA ILE A 171 43.48 -1.46 -14.76
C ILE A 171 42.08 -2.03 -14.99
N ALA A 172 41.90 -3.34 -14.79
CA ALA A 172 40.62 -4.02 -14.92
C ALA A 172 39.65 -3.63 -13.79
N ILE A 173 40.15 -3.56 -12.55
CA ILE A 173 39.37 -3.10 -11.39
C ILE A 173 38.87 -1.67 -11.60
N GLN A 174 39.72 -0.76 -12.11
CA GLN A 174 39.29 0.61 -12.40
C GLN A 174 38.25 0.65 -13.51
N ALA A 175 38.42 -0.12 -14.59
CA ALA A 175 37.42 -0.21 -15.65
C ALA A 175 36.06 -0.75 -15.17
N LEU A 176 36.07 -1.71 -14.24
CA LEU A 176 34.84 -2.21 -13.61
C LEU A 176 34.19 -1.16 -12.71
N LYS A 177 34.97 -0.38 -11.95
CA LYS A 177 34.45 0.75 -11.15
C LYS A 177 33.83 1.83 -12.03
N ASP A 178 34.50 2.19 -13.12
CA ASP A 178 33.95 3.16 -14.09
C ASP A 178 32.64 2.62 -14.71
N THR A 179 32.55 1.31 -14.94
CA THR A 179 31.32 0.64 -15.40
C THR A 179 30.22 0.68 -14.34
N GLN A 180 30.56 0.44 -13.07
CA GLN A 180 29.64 0.54 -11.94
C GLN A 180 29.06 1.95 -11.83
N ASP A 181 29.91 2.99 -11.91
CA ASP A 181 29.49 4.38 -11.83
C ASP A 181 28.58 4.77 -13.01
N CYS A 182 28.94 4.36 -14.23
CA CYS A 182 28.10 4.54 -15.42
C CYS A 182 26.74 3.88 -15.26
N LEU A 183 26.72 2.62 -14.82
CA LEU A 183 25.49 1.87 -14.64
C LEU A 183 24.62 2.50 -13.55
N PHE A 184 25.21 2.89 -12.42
CA PHE A 184 24.50 3.54 -11.34
C PHE A 184 23.88 4.87 -11.80
N ALA A 185 24.64 5.69 -12.54
CA ALA A 185 24.17 6.97 -13.06
C ALA A 185 22.98 6.82 -14.03
N ARG A 186 22.90 5.72 -14.80
CA ARG A 186 21.81 5.48 -15.76
C ARG A 186 20.64 4.68 -15.17
N ALA A 187 20.91 3.68 -14.34
CA ALA A 187 19.91 2.78 -13.77
C ALA A 187 19.09 3.43 -12.66
N VAL A 188 19.73 4.14 -11.74
CA VAL A 188 19.04 4.79 -10.60
C VAL A 188 17.94 5.75 -11.04
N PRO A 189 18.15 6.71 -11.97
CA PRO A 189 17.08 7.60 -12.39
C PRO A 189 15.96 6.87 -13.11
N ALA A 190 16.28 5.82 -13.89
CA ALA A 190 15.28 5.03 -14.59
C ALA A 190 14.39 4.23 -13.63
N LEU A 191 15.00 3.54 -12.65
CA LEU A 191 14.30 2.84 -11.58
C LEU A 191 13.43 3.80 -10.75
N LYS A 192 13.93 5.02 -10.50
CA LYS A 192 13.17 6.06 -9.80
C LYS A 192 11.96 6.54 -10.59
N LEU A 193 12.07 6.61 -11.92
CA LEU A 193 10.96 7.00 -12.78
C LEU A 193 9.90 5.89 -12.85
N GLN A 194 10.33 4.63 -12.99
CA GLN A 194 9.44 3.47 -13.02
C GLN A 194 8.71 3.28 -11.69
N SER A 195 9.43 3.35 -10.56
CA SER A 195 8.81 3.26 -9.23
C SER A 195 7.75 4.33 -9.02
N ARG A 196 8.02 5.58 -9.43
CA ARG A 196 7.02 6.67 -9.36
C ARG A 196 5.76 6.36 -10.17
N ALA A 197 5.88 5.76 -11.35
CA ALA A 197 4.74 5.37 -12.17
C ALA A 197 3.90 4.25 -11.51
N VAL A 198 4.56 3.28 -10.87
CA VAL A 198 3.88 2.23 -10.11
C VAL A 198 3.15 2.82 -8.90
N PHE A 199 3.83 3.69 -8.13
CA PHE A 199 3.23 4.33 -6.95
C PHE A 199 2.06 5.26 -7.32
N SER A 200 2.14 6.02 -8.40
CA SER A 200 1.03 6.89 -8.83
C SER A 200 -0.18 6.08 -9.26
N GLY A 201 0.01 4.97 -9.97
CA GLY A 201 -1.07 4.05 -10.35
C GLY A 201 -1.73 3.40 -9.14
N LEU A 202 -0.95 2.94 -8.16
CA LEU A 202 -1.47 2.38 -6.91
C LEU A 202 -2.24 3.44 -6.11
N SER A 203 -1.71 4.66 -6.00
CA SER A 203 -2.37 5.76 -5.30
C SER A 203 -3.73 6.08 -5.92
N MET A 204 -3.84 6.09 -7.26
CA MET A 204 -5.11 6.32 -7.95
C MET A 204 -6.13 5.22 -7.64
N ARG A 205 -5.71 3.95 -7.66
CA ARG A 205 -6.59 2.81 -7.33
C ARG A 205 -7.06 2.85 -5.89
N ILE A 206 -6.16 3.15 -4.96
CA ILE A 206 -6.49 3.31 -3.54
C ILE A 206 -7.47 4.46 -3.36
N ALA A 207 -7.24 5.61 -4.00
CA ALA A 207 -8.14 6.76 -3.92
C ALA A 207 -9.56 6.41 -4.43
N LEU A 208 -9.67 5.70 -5.56
CA LEU A 208 -10.96 5.24 -6.08
C LEU A 208 -11.67 4.27 -5.13
N LEU A 209 -10.93 3.33 -4.54
CA LEU A 209 -11.48 2.40 -3.56
C LEU A 209 -11.96 3.14 -2.30
N THR A 210 -11.18 4.09 -1.78
CA THR A 210 -11.60 4.89 -0.62
C THR A 210 -12.85 5.71 -0.90
N LEU A 211 -12.96 6.32 -2.10
CA LEU A 211 -14.16 7.05 -2.51
C LEU A 211 -15.38 6.12 -2.55
N ALA A 212 -15.25 4.95 -3.18
CA ALA A 212 -16.32 3.95 -3.24
C ALA A 212 -16.75 3.48 -1.84
N CYS A 213 -15.78 3.23 -0.95
CA CYS A 213 -16.02 2.84 0.44
C CYS A 213 -16.69 3.95 1.25
N LEU A 214 -16.50 5.24 0.93
CA LEU A 214 -17.16 6.36 1.62
C LEU A 214 -18.56 6.65 1.10
N ILE A 215 -18.83 6.39 -0.18
CA ILE A 215 -20.18 6.56 -0.76
C ILE A 215 -21.18 5.61 -0.11
N TYR A 216 -20.77 4.36 0.14
CA TYR A 216 -21.65 3.35 0.74
C TYR A 216 -22.26 3.75 2.12
N PRO A 217 -21.46 4.14 3.15
CA PRO A 217 -22.00 4.57 4.43
C PRO A 217 -22.81 5.87 4.32
N LEU A 218 -22.42 6.79 3.43
CA LEU A 218 -23.19 8.02 3.19
C LEU A 218 -24.60 7.68 2.71
N VAL A 219 -24.72 6.77 1.75
CA VAL A 219 -25.99 6.30 1.21
C VAL A 219 -26.81 5.58 2.29
N LEU A 220 -26.20 4.70 3.09
CA LEU A 220 -26.88 4.03 4.21
C LEU A 220 -27.42 5.01 5.26
N VAL A 221 -26.64 6.02 5.65
CA VAL A 221 -27.09 7.06 6.60
C VAL A 221 -28.24 7.86 6.00
N SER A 222 -28.16 8.20 4.71
CA SER A 222 -29.19 8.93 3.98
C SER A 222 -30.51 8.14 3.94
N PHE A 223 -30.44 6.83 3.67
CA PHE A 223 -31.62 5.96 3.71
C PHE A 223 -32.21 5.84 5.11
N LYS A 224 -31.37 5.75 6.14
CA LYS A 224 -31.84 5.69 7.53
C LYS A 224 -32.61 6.96 7.90
N GLN A 225 -32.05 8.14 7.60
CA GLN A 225 -32.70 9.42 7.87
C GLN A 225 -34.03 9.58 7.13
N MET A 226 -34.08 9.20 5.84
CA MET A 226 -35.33 9.22 5.08
C MET A 226 -36.38 8.29 5.68
N THR A 227 -35.97 7.10 6.13
CA THR A 227 -36.90 6.12 6.72
C THR A 227 -37.42 6.60 8.08
N GLU A 228 -36.58 7.18 8.93
CA GLU A 228 -36.98 7.76 10.22
C GLU A 228 -37.96 8.94 10.04
N TRP A 229 -37.72 9.80 9.04
CA TRP A 229 -38.61 10.91 8.74
C TRP A 229 -40.02 10.44 8.34
N ILE A 230 -40.12 9.43 7.46
CA ILE A 230 -41.40 8.84 7.04
C ILE A 230 -42.12 8.20 8.22
N GLN A 231 -41.40 7.48 9.08
CA GLN A 231 -41.98 6.85 10.27
C GLN A 231 -42.54 7.90 11.23
N ASN A 232 -41.79 8.95 11.53
CA ASN A 232 -42.25 10.02 12.42
C ASN A 232 -43.44 10.80 11.83
N TYR A 233 -43.43 11.03 10.50
CA TYR A 233 -44.55 11.63 9.80
C TYR A 233 -45.83 10.80 9.98
N SER A 234 -45.74 9.47 9.80
CA SER A 234 -46.89 8.58 9.96
C SER A 234 -47.45 8.56 11.39
N GLN A 235 -46.57 8.61 12.41
CA GLN A 235 -46.99 8.69 13.82
C GLN A 235 -47.69 10.01 14.12
N THR A 236 -47.14 11.12 13.64
CA THR A 236 -47.75 12.45 13.78
C THR A 236 -49.11 12.50 13.11
N LEU A 237 -49.23 11.94 11.91
CA LEU A 237 -50.49 11.87 11.16
C LEU A 237 -51.54 11.05 11.93
N ARG A 238 -51.14 9.90 12.48
CA ARG A 238 -52.01 9.07 13.31
C ARG A 238 -52.53 9.85 14.52
N GLY A 239 -51.65 10.52 15.27
CA GLY A 239 -52.04 11.35 16.41
C GLY A 239 -53.02 12.46 16.03
N ARG A 240 -52.81 13.13 14.89
CA ARG A 240 -53.75 14.16 14.41
C ARG A 240 -55.11 13.59 14.00
N THR A 241 -55.16 12.40 13.39
CA THR A 241 -56.43 11.74 13.04
C THR A 241 -57.21 11.27 14.28
N GLU A 242 -56.51 10.81 15.32
CA GLU A 242 -57.13 10.45 16.60
C GLU A 242 -57.70 11.69 17.33
N ALA A 243 -56.94 12.79 17.35
CA ALA A 243 -57.43 14.07 17.89
C ALA A 243 -58.67 14.58 17.14
N LEU A 244 -58.68 14.50 15.81
CA LEU A 244 -59.83 14.86 14.98
C LEU A 244 -61.06 13.96 15.25
N LYS A 245 -60.85 12.65 15.44
CA LYS A 245 -61.95 11.74 15.81
C LYS A 245 -62.52 12.09 17.18
N HIS A 246 -61.67 12.44 18.15
CA HIS A 246 -62.12 12.84 19.47
C HIS A 246 -62.93 14.13 19.42
N GLN A 247 -62.44 15.16 18.72
CA GLN A 247 -63.17 16.41 18.51
C GLN A 247 -64.51 16.18 17.79
N ARG A 248 -64.54 15.29 16.80
CA ARG A 248 -65.78 14.93 16.10
C ARG A 248 -66.79 14.28 17.04
N HIS A 249 -66.35 13.37 17.91
CA HIS A 249 -67.22 12.78 18.92
C HIS A 249 -67.75 13.82 19.91
N LEU A 250 -66.89 14.73 20.37
CA LEU A 250 -67.27 15.80 21.29
C LEU A 250 -68.30 16.75 20.67
N ALA A 251 -68.12 17.10 19.39
CA ALA A 251 -69.09 17.89 18.64
C ALA A 251 -70.43 17.15 18.44
N GLU A 252 -70.40 15.84 18.18
CA GLU A 252 -71.60 15.01 18.10
C GLU A 252 -72.33 14.92 19.44
N ASP A 253 -71.60 14.83 20.55
CA ASP A 253 -72.17 14.72 21.90
C ASP A 253 -72.78 16.05 22.38
N LEU A 254 -72.10 17.17 22.13
CA LEU A 254 -72.64 18.51 22.36
C LEU A 254 -73.90 18.77 21.51
N LEU A 255 -73.92 18.30 20.27
CA LEU A 255 -75.09 18.42 19.41
C LEU A 255 -76.28 17.60 19.96
N HIS A 256 -76.02 16.44 20.56
CA HIS A 256 -77.05 15.60 21.20
C HIS A 256 -77.54 16.12 22.55
N GLN A 257 -76.78 16.99 23.22
CA GLN A 257 -77.26 17.69 24.42
C GLN A 257 -78.21 18.83 24.08
N MET A 258 -78.03 19.50 22.94
CA MET A 258 -78.89 20.60 22.52
C MET A 258 -80.15 20.16 21.78
N LEU A 259 -80.13 18.98 21.14
CA LEU A 259 -81.23 18.48 20.30
C LEU A 259 -81.43 16.96 20.47
N PRO A 260 -82.67 16.44 20.56
CA PRO A 260 -82.95 15.01 20.58
C PRO A 260 -82.30 14.26 19.41
N LYS A 261 -81.82 13.04 19.66
CA LYS A 261 -81.00 12.24 18.73
C LYS A 261 -81.62 12.05 17.33
N THR A 262 -82.94 12.07 17.23
CA THR A 262 -83.73 11.96 15.99
C THR A 262 -83.62 13.22 15.12
N VAL A 263 -83.68 14.41 15.72
CA VAL A 263 -83.64 15.71 15.02
C VAL A 263 -82.22 16.04 14.53
N ALA A 264 -81.21 15.76 15.35
CA ALA A 264 -79.80 15.97 14.98
C ALA A 264 -79.35 15.11 13.77
N LYS A 265 -79.89 13.88 13.63
CA LYS A 265 -79.60 13.00 12.49
C LYS A 265 -80.26 13.47 11.18
N GLN A 266 -81.47 14.03 11.25
CA GLN A 266 -82.18 14.57 10.08
C GLN A 266 -81.52 15.86 9.55
N LEU A 267 -81.08 16.75 10.44
CA LEU A 267 -80.32 17.95 10.08
C LEU A 267 -78.97 17.65 9.41
N ARG A 268 -78.28 16.59 9.88
CA ARG A 268 -76.99 16.14 9.29
C ARG A 268 -77.13 15.62 7.85
N GLN A 269 -78.31 15.16 7.46
CA GLN A 269 -78.61 14.71 6.09
C GLN A 269 -79.19 15.83 5.19
N GLN A 270 -79.14 17.10 5.63
CA GLN A 270 -79.72 18.25 4.93
C GLN A 270 -81.21 18.07 4.58
N ARG A 271 -81.98 17.33 5.39
CA ARG A 271 -83.44 17.29 5.25
C ARG A 271 -84.08 18.34 6.14
N HIS A 272 -85.05 19.08 5.60
CA HIS A 272 -85.79 20.11 6.32
C HIS A 272 -86.57 19.46 7.47
N VAL A 273 -86.37 19.94 8.70
CA VAL A 273 -87.13 19.50 9.88
C VAL A 273 -88.36 20.39 9.96
N GLU A 274 -89.53 19.84 9.70
CA GLU A 274 -90.79 20.54 9.96
C GLU A 274 -91.14 20.45 11.45
N ALA A 275 -91.76 21.50 11.99
CA ALA A 275 -92.13 21.56 13.40
C ALA A 275 -93.27 20.57 13.68
N GLU A 276 -92.98 19.48 14.41
CA GLU A 276 -94.01 18.57 14.90
C GLU A 276 -94.75 19.16 16.11
N SER A 277 -96.09 19.15 16.06
CA SER A 277 -96.97 19.50 17.18
C SER A 277 -97.19 18.27 18.05
N TYR A 278 -96.67 18.28 19.28
CA TYR A 278 -96.88 17.19 20.23
C TYR A 278 -98.19 17.41 21.01
N GLU A 279 -99.12 16.47 20.88
CA GLU A 279 -100.49 16.58 21.40
C GLU A 279 -100.58 16.41 22.94
N GLU A 280 -99.57 15.79 23.58
CA GLU A 280 -99.55 15.60 25.03
C GLU A 280 -98.11 15.71 25.60
N VAL A 281 -97.71 16.93 25.96
CA VAL A 281 -96.39 17.20 26.57
C VAL A 281 -96.55 17.51 28.06
N ARG A 282 -95.98 16.66 28.91
CA ARG A 282 -95.96 16.89 30.37
C ARG A 282 -94.78 17.80 30.73
N LEU A 283 -95.03 19.10 30.82
CA LEU A 283 -94.04 20.09 31.23
C LEU A 283 -93.88 20.06 32.76
N ILE A 284 -92.67 19.81 33.25
CA ILE A 284 -92.33 19.85 34.68
C ILE A 284 -91.43 21.07 34.90
N ARG A 285 -91.93 22.08 35.60
CA ARG A 285 -91.14 23.25 36.02
C ARG A 285 -90.79 23.11 37.49
N ALA A 286 -89.51 23.09 37.81
CA ALA A 286 -89.01 23.11 39.18
C ALA A 286 -88.51 24.53 39.49
N ASP A 287 -89.32 25.30 40.23
CA ASP A 287 -88.93 26.62 40.71
C ASP A 287 -88.11 26.46 41.99
N GLY A 288 -86.82 26.81 41.93
CA GLY A 288 -85.95 26.90 43.11
C GLY A 288 -86.17 28.23 43.84
N PRO A 289 -86.13 28.26 45.18
CA PRO A 289 -86.36 29.49 45.94
C PRO A 289 -85.17 30.46 45.75
N VAL A 290 -85.50 31.68 45.33
CA VAL A 290 -84.55 32.79 45.11
C VAL A 290 -84.29 33.50 46.45
N PRO A 291 -83.03 33.68 46.89
CA PRO A 291 -82.65 34.72 47.86
C PRO A 291 -82.37 36.07 47.20
#